data_AF-U6DTR8-F1
#
_entry.id   AF-U6DTR8-F1
#
_cell.length_a   1.000
_cell.length_b   1.000
_cell.length_c   1.000
_cell.angle_alpha   90.00
_cell.angle_beta   90.00
_cell.angle_gamma   90.00
#
_symmetry.space_group_name_H-M   'P 1'
#
loop_
_entity.id
_entity.type
_entity.pdbx_description
1 polymer ?
#
loop_
_entity_poly.entity_id
_entity_poly.type
_entity_poly.pdbx_seq_one_letter_code
_entity_poly.pdbx_strand_id
1 'polypeptide(L)'
;PKAHQFSIKSFSSPTQCSHCTSLMVGLIRQGYACEVCSFACHVSCRESAPQVCPIPPEQSKRPLGVDVQRGIGTAYKGYVKVPKPTGVKKGWQRAYAVVCDCKLFLYDLPEGKSTQPGVVASQVLDLRDEEFSVSSVLASDVIHASRRDIPCIFRVTASLLGTPSKTSSLLILTENENEKRKWVGILEGLQSILHKNRLKNQVVHVPQEAYDSTLPLIKAVLSAAVIDGDRIVVGLEEGLYVIEVTRDVIVRVADYKKVYQIELAPKEKVAVLLCGRNHHVHLCPWSAFDGAESSADVKLPETKGCQLIAAATLRRSSSTCLFAAVKRLVLCYEVQRTRPFHRKVNEIVAPGTVQWMAALKDKLCVGYPSGFSLLSPQGDGQALTLVNPNDPSLTFLSQQSFDALCAVELKSEEYLLCFSHMGLYVDPQGRRSRMQELMWPAAPVACSCSPSHVTVYSEYGVDVFDVRTMEWVQTIGLRRIRPLSSDGALNLLSCEPPRLIYFKSKFAGTALNVPDTSDNSKKQMLRTRSKRRFVFKVPEEERLQQRREMLRDPELRSKMISNPTNFNHVAHMGPGDGMQ
;
A
#
# COMPACT_ATOMS: atom_id res chain seq x y z
N PRO A 1 -46.55 -13.19 12.86
CA PRO A 1 -45.38 -12.64 12.14
C PRO A 1 -44.99 -11.26 12.69
N LYS A 2 -43.73 -11.10 13.13
CA LYS A 2 -43.20 -9.83 13.65
C LYS A 2 -42.12 -9.31 12.70
N ALA A 3 -41.80 -8.02 12.77
CA ALA A 3 -40.62 -7.48 12.10
C ALA A 3 -39.34 -8.07 12.70
N HIS A 4 -38.25 -8.08 11.92
CA HIS A 4 -36.95 -8.50 12.41
C HIS A 4 -36.44 -7.60 13.55
N GLN A 5 -35.84 -8.21 14.57
CA GLN A 5 -35.14 -7.52 15.65
C GLN A 5 -33.64 -7.49 15.33
N PHE A 6 -33.24 -6.49 14.55
CA PHE A 6 -31.87 -6.35 14.08
C PHE A 6 -30.96 -5.66 15.10
N SER A 7 -29.83 -6.28 15.39
CA SER A 7 -28.72 -5.67 16.13
C SER A 7 -27.42 -5.78 15.33
N ILE A 8 -26.54 -4.76 15.44
CA ILE A 8 -25.22 -4.81 14.81
C ILE A 8 -24.43 -5.95 15.47
N LYS A 9 -23.81 -6.81 14.65
CA LYS A 9 -23.10 -8.00 15.10
C LYS A 9 -21.66 -8.02 14.61
N SER A 10 -20.76 -8.41 15.50
CA SER A 10 -19.42 -8.90 15.15
C SER A 10 -19.48 -10.41 14.95
N PHE A 11 -19.22 -10.87 13.74
CA PHE A 11 -19.14 -12.30 13.41
C PHE A 11 -17.75 -12.84 13.72
N SER A 12 -17.67 -14.11 14.13
CA SER A 12 -16.40 -14.77 14.46
C SER A 12 -15.78 -15.52 13.28
N SER A 13 -16.52 -15.70 12.19
CA SER A 13 -16.07 -16.36 10.96
C SER A 13 -16.62 -15.64 9.72
N PRO A 14 -16.03 -15.86 8.53
CA PRO A 14 -16.45 -15.22 7.29
C PRO A 14 -17.92 -15.54 7.00
N THR A 15 -18.78 -14.54 7.14
CA THR A 15 -20.24 -14.71 7.09
C THR A 15 -20.80 -14.02 5.86
N GLN A 16 -21.70 -14.69 5.16
CA GLN A 16 -22.37 -14.14 3.98
C GLN A 16 -23.65 -13.43 4.36
N CYS A 17 -23.97 -12.38 3.63
CA CYS A 17 -25.25 -11.72 3.70
C CYS A 17 -26.34 -12.61 3.10
N SER A 18 -27.40 -12.87 3.87
CA SER A 18 -28.55 -13.65 3.42
C SER A 18 -29.34 -12.97 2.28
N HIS A 19 -29.15 -11.68 2.04
CA HIS A 19 -29.78 -10.94 0.94
C HIS A 19 -28.96 -10.98 -0.36
N CYS A 20 -27.76 -10.40 -0.37
CA CYS A 20 -26.94 -10.29 -1.59
C CYS A 20 -25.97 -11.46 -1.80
N THR A 21 -25.86 -12.39 -0.85
CA THR A 21 -24.90 -13.51 -0.83
C THR A 21 -23.43 -13.13 -0.74
N SER A 22 -23.10 -11.83 -0.79
CA SER A 22 -21.74 -11.33 -0.64
C SER A 22 -21.21 -11.49 0.79
N LEU A 23 -19.89 -11.48 0.92
CA LEU A 23 -19.22 -11.62 2.19
C LEU A 23 -19.34 -10.33 3.01
N MET A 24 -19.64 -10.45 4.30
CA MET A 24 -19.57 -9.33 5.25
C MET A 24 -18.13 -9.20 5.73
N VAL A 25 -17.33 -8.48 4.93
CA VAL A 25 -15.92 -8.22 5.20
C VAL A 25 -15.77 -7.23 6.37
N GLY A 26 -14.80 -7.45 7.25
CA GLY A 26 -14.47 -6.56 8.36
C GLY A 26 -14.01 -7.28 9.61
N LEU A 27 -13.32 -6.57 10.49
CA LEU A 27 -12.80 -7.14 11.74
C LEU A 27 -13.87 -7.27 12.83
N ILE A 28 -14.78 -6.30 12.90
CA ILE A 28 -15.88 -6.23 13.87
C ILE A 28 -17.09 -5.58 13.19
N ARG A 29 -18.30 -5.71 13.76
CA ARG A 29 -19.50 -4.98 13.35
C ARG A 29 -19.84 -5.09 11.85
N GLN A 30 -19.59 -6.26 11.25
CA GLN A 30 -19.63 -6.42 9.80
C GLN A 30 -21.04 -6.31 9.19
N GLY A 31 -22.09 -6.40 10.01
CA GLY A 31 -23.47 -6.25 9.56
C GLY A 31 -24.47 -6.36 10.70
N TYR A 32 -25.72 -6.60 10.33
CA TYR A 32 -26.81 -6.89 11.26
C TYR A 32 -27.08 -8.39 11.35
N ALA A 33 -27.54 -8.84 12.52
CA ALA A 33 -28.15 -10.14 12.70
C ALA A 33 -29.50 -9.98 13.41
N CYS A 34 -30.51 -10.74 12.96
CA CYS A 34 -31.79 -10.80 13.65
C CYS A 34 -31.69 -11.73 14.86
N GLU A 35 -32.07 -11.25 16.04
CA GLU A 35 -31.99 -12.02 17.29
C GLU A 35 -33.00 -13.17 17.36
N VAL A 36 -34.05 -13.14 16.54
CA VAL A 36 -35.12 -14.15 16.52
C VAL A 36 -34.82 -15.29 15.54
N CYS A 37 -34.35 -14.99 14.33
CA CYS A 37 -34.23 -15.98 13.24
C CYS A 37 -32.82 -16.06 12.63
N SER A 38 -31.84 -15.37 13.21
CA SER A 38 -30.44 -15.35 12.76
C SER A 38 -30.22 -14.89 11.32
N PHE A 39 -31.18 -14.19 10.71
CA PHE A 39 -31.00 -13.57 9.40
C PHE A 39 -29.90 -12.52 9.50
N ALA A 40 -28.84 -12.68 8.71
CA ALA A 40 -27.66 -11.83 8.76
C ALA A 40 -27.50 -11.08 7.45
N CYS A 41 -27.25 -9.78 7.49
CA CYS A 41 -27.11 -8.96 6.29
C CYS A 41 -26.18 -7.78 6.48
N HIS A 42 -25.64 -7.26 5.37
CA HIS A 42 -24.90 -5.99 5.40
C HIS A 42 -25.78 -4.85 5.92
N VAL A 43 -25.15 -3.78 6.40
CA VAL A 43 -25.83 -2.55 6.80
C VAL A 43 -26.66 -1.99 5.65
N SER A 44 -26.11 -1.96 4.43
CA SER A 44 -26.80 -1.53 3.21
C SER A 44 -27.93 -2.48 2.76
N CYS A 45 -27.92 -3.74 3.16
CA CYS A 45 -28.93 -4.73 2.79
C CYS A 45 -30.09 -4.83 3.79
N ARG A 46 -30.02 -4.11 4.91
CA ARG A 46 -31.00 -4.20 6.01
C ARG A 46 -32.42 -3.88 5.55
N GLU A 47 -32.59 -2.83 4.76
CA GLU A 47 -33.91 -2.39 4.28
C GLU A 47 -34.52 -3.37 3.26
N SER A 48 -33.67 -4.13 2.56
CA SER A 48 -34.08 -5.16 1.61
C SER A 48 -34.33 -6.53 2.25
N ALA A 49 -34.26 -6.63 3.58
CA ALA A 49 -34.61 -7.85 4.29
C ALA A 49 -36.13 -8.13 4.19
N PRO A 50 -36.55 -9.41 4.18
CA PRO A 50 -37.97 -9.75 4.24
C PRO A 50 -38.67 -9.07 5.42
N GLN A 51 -39.90 -8.61 5.23
CA GLN A 51 -40.64 -7.88 6.27
C GLN A 51 -41.20 -8.79 7.38
N VAL A 52 -41.19 -10.11 7.14
CA VAL A 52 -41.80 -11.11 8.03
C VAL A 52 -40.74 -12.00 8.67
N CYS A 53 -40.70 -12.00 10.00
CA CYS A 53 -39.86 -12.85 10.83
C CYS A 53 -40.70 -13.85 11.66
N PRO A 54 -40.25 -15.12 11.83
CA PRO A 54 -39.05 -15.74 11.24
C PRO A 54 -39.21 -16.05 9.75
N ILE A 55 -38.09 -16.08 9.02
CA ILE A 55 -38.09 -16.46 7.60
C ILE A 55 -38.27 -17.98 7.49
N PRO A 56 -39.19 -18.47 6.63
CA PRO A 56 -39.35 -19.89 6.38
C PRO A 56 -38.02 -20.55 5.97
N PRO A 57 -37.71 -21.78 6.42
CA PRO A 57 -36.44 -22.45 6.10
C PRO A 57 -36.13 -22.50 4.60
N GLU A 58 -37.13 -22.67 3.74
CA GLU A 58 -37.01 -22.71 2.27
C GLU A 58 -36.57 -21.37 1.67
N GLN A 59 -36.89 -20.25 2.33
CA GLN A 59 -36.54 -18.89 1.88
C GLN A 59 -35.29 -18.35 2.58
N SER A 60 -34.77 -19.07 3.58
CA SER A 60 -33.65 -18.62 4.41
C SER A 60 -32.29 -18.66 3.70
N LYS A 61 -32.18 -19.44 2.61
CA LYS A 61 -30.92 -19.65 1.88
C LYS A 61 -31.11 -19.41 0.39
N ARG A 62 -30.69 -18.23 -0.09
CA ARG A 62 -30.47 -18.02 -1.53
C ARG A 62 -29.36 -18.95 -2.02
N PRO A 63 -29.49 -19.55 -3.21
CA PRO A 63 -28.40 -20.30 -3.81
C PRO A 63 -27.19 -19.39 -4.03
N LEU A 64 -25.99 -19.99 -4.03
CA LEU A 64 -24.78 -19.29 -4.42
C LEU A 64 -24.91 -18.83 -5.88
N GLY A 65 -24.38 -17.64 -6.15
CA GLY A 65 -24.47 -17.01 -7.45
C GLY A 65 -23.79 -15.66 -7.45
N VAL A 66 -23.40 -15.23 -8.64
CA VAL A 66 -22.85 -13.90 -8.88
C VAL A 66 -23.77 -13.20 -9.85
N ASP A 67 -24.19 -11.98 -9.50
CA ASP A 67 -24.80 -11.07 -10.44
C ASP A 67 -23.79 -10.78 -11.56
N VAL A 68 -24.03 -11.30 -12.76
CA VAL A 68 -23.09 -11.21 -13.88
C VAL A 68 -22.85 -9.79 -14.36
N GLN A 69 -23.80 -8.86 -14.13
CA GLN A 69 -23.66 -7.47 -14.54
C GLN A 69 -22.85 -6.68 -13.52
N ARG A 70 -23.07 -6.94 -12.23
CA ARG A 70 -22.44 -6.17 -11.14
C ARG A 70 -21.19 -6.83 -10.57
N GLY A 71 -21.00 -8.13 -10.81
CA GLY A 71 -19.95 -8.93 -10.20
C GLY A 71 -20.18 -9.22 -8.71
N ILE A 72 -21.39 -9.00 -8.19
CA ILE A 72 -21.69 -9.07 -6.75
C ILE A 72 -22.25 -10.44 -6.39
N GLY A 73 -21.79 -10.99 -5.27
CA GLY A 73 -22.26 -12.26 -4.70
C GLY A 73 -21.13 -13.27 -4.55
N THR A 74 -21.46 -14.44 -3.98
CA THR A 74 -20.49 -15.53 -3.81
C THR A 74 -20.67 -16.60 -4.87
N ALA A 75 -19.63 -16.88 -5.65
CA ALA A 75 -19.62 -17.94 -6.64
C ALA A 75 -19.32 -19.31 -6.05
N TYR A 76 -18.30 -19.40 -5.19
CA TYR A 76 -17.85 -20.67 -4.63
C TYR A 76 -17.13 -20.47 -3.31
N LYS A 77 -17.13 -21.50 -2.47
CA LYS A 77 -16.43 -21.49 -1.19
C LYS A 77 -16.13 -22.92 -0.75
N GLY A 78 -15.04 -23.11 -0.02
CA GLY A 78 -14.65 -24.43 0.45
C GLY A 78 -13.32 -24.44 1.19
N TYR A 79 -13.03 -25.57 1.82
CA TYR A 79 -11.73 -25.79 2.44
C TYR A 79 -10.71 -26.19 1.36
N VAL A 80 -9.55 -25.55 1.42
CA VAL A 80 -8.40 -25.83 0.56
C VAL A 80 -7.15 -25.90 1.43
N LYS A 81 -6.00 -26.21 0.80
CA LYS A 81 -4.71 -26.05 1.44
C LYS A 81 -3.82 -25.13 0.60
N VAL A 82 -3.07 -24.27 1.27
CA VAL A 82 -2.07 -23.39 0.64
C VAL A 82 -0.69 -23.75 1.20
N PRO A 83 0.41 -23.48 0.47
CA PRO A 83 1.75 -23.70 0.99
C PRO A 83 1.96 -22.93 2.30
N LYS A 84 2.65 -23.54 3.27
CA LYS A 84 3.14 -22.79 4.45
C LYS A 84 4.06 -21.65 3.98
N PRO A 85 4.25 -20.56 4.75
CA PRO A 85 5.06 -19.40 4.34
C PRO A 85 6.48 -19.73 3.86
N THR A 86 7.04 -20.82 4.37
CA THR A 86 8.36 -21.38 4.00
C THR A 86 8.33 -22.27 2.74
N GLY A 87 7.23 -22.27 1.99
CA GLY A 87 7.03 -23.04 0.77
C GLY A 87 6.55 -24.47 0.98
N VAL A 88 6.24 -25.13 -0.15
CA VAL A 88 5.69 -26.50 -0.22
C VAL A 88 6.56 -27.53 0.49
N LYS A 89 7.88 -27.32 0.54
CA LYS A 89 8.85 -28.19 1.25
C LYS A 89 8.52 -28.36 2.72
N LYS A 90 7.92 -27.36 3.35
CA LYS A 90 7.53 -27.39 4.77
C LYS A 90 6.08 -27.84 4.97
N GLY A 91 5.41 -28.23 3.90
CA GLY A 91 4.05 -28.75 3.89
C GLY A 91 3.00 -27.71 3.56
N TRP A 92 1.77 -28.15 3.70
CA TRP A 92 0.57 -27.40 3.37
C TRP A 92 -0.16 -26.99 4.66
N GLN A 93 -0.79 -25.83 4.65
CA GLN A 93 -1.68 -25.37 5.73
C GLN A 93 -3.12 -25.29 5.23
N ARG A 94 -4.08 -25.57 6.10
CA ARG A 94 -5.51 -25.48 5.77
C ARG A 94 -5.92 -24.02 5.68
N ALA A 95 -6.76 -23.71 4.70
CA ALA A 95 -7.40 -22.42 4.55
C ALA A 95 -8.87 -22.59 4.13
N TYR A 96 -9.69 -21.61 4.45
CA TYR A 96 -11.03 -21.48 3.91
C TYR A 96 -11.00 -20.46 2.79
N ALA A 97 -11.36 -20.89 1.59
CA ALA A 97 -11.37 -20.06 0.39
C ALA A 97 -12.80 -19.63 0.05
N VAL A 98 -12.98 -18.38 -0.35
CA VAL A 98 -14.26 -17.82 -0.81
C VAL A 98 -14.03 -16.98 -2.06
N VAL A 99 -14.74 -17.29 -3.15
CA VAL A 99 -14.79 -16.45 -4.35
C VAL A 99 -16.04 -15.59 -4.26
N CYS A 100 -15.87 -14.31 -3.95
CA CYS A 100 -16.95 -13.37 -3.69
C CYS A 100 -16.60 -11.99 -4.23
N ASP A 101 -17.58 -11.29 -4.82
CA ASP A 101 -17.43 -9.91 -5.33
C ASP A 101 -16.18 -9.74 -6.23
N CYS A 102 -15.98 -10.71 -7.12
CA CYS A 102 -14.84 -10.82 -8.03
C CYS A 102 -13.47 -10.89 -7.34
N LYS A 103 -13.42 -11.35 -6.09
CA LYS A 103 -12.19 -11.56 -5.32
C LYS A 103 -12.12 -12.98 -4.78
N LEU A 104 -10.92 -13.53 -4.70
CA LEU A 104 -10.62 -14.77 -4.01
C LEU A 104 -10.03 -14.42 -2.63
N PHE A 105 -10.81 -14.69 -1.59
CA PHE A 105 -10.42 -14.55 -0.19
C PHE A 105 -9.86 -15.87 0.33
N LEU A 106 -8.81 -15.78 1.14
CA LEU A 106 -8.27 -16.90 1.90
C LEU A 106 -8.25 -16.53 3.39
N TYR A 107 -8.72 -17.46 4.20
CA TYR A 107 -8.70 -17.37 5.65
C TYR A 107 -7.94 -18.56 6.21
N ASP A 108 -6.82 -18.31 6.89
CA ASP A 108 -5.99 -19.38 7.43
C ASP A 108 -6.71 -20.11 8.58
N LEU A 109 -6.57 -21.44 8.61
CA LEU A 109 -6.99 -22.27 9.73
C LEU A 109 -5.75 -22.79 10.48
N PRO A 110 -5.38 -22.16 11.61
CA PRO A 110 -4.23 -22.61 12.39
C PRO A 110 -4.45 -24.02 12.95
N GLU A 111 -3.43 -24.86 12.86
CA GLU A 111 -3.44 -26.22 13.39
C GLU A 111 -3.71 -26.21 14.90
N GLY A 112 -4.66 -27.05 15.37
CA GLY A 112 -4.89 -27.30 16.80
C GLY A 112 -5.70 -26.27 17.60
N LYS A 113 -6.17 -25.15 17.00
CA LYS A 113 -6.91 -24.10 17.73
C LYS A 113 -8.42 -24.10 17.52
N SER A 114 -8.89 -24.28 16.28
CA SER A 114 -10.31 -24.19 15.91
C SER A 114 -10.54 -24.88 14.56
N THR A 115 -11.74 -25.44 14.35
CA THR A 115 -12.17 -25.95 13.04
C THR A 115 -12.74 -24.86 12.14
N GLN A 116 -13.04 -23.68 12.68
CA GLN A 116 -13.62 -22.55 11.96
C GLN A 116 -12.57 -21.46 11.69
N PRO A 117 -12.55 -20.89 10.47
CA PRO A 117 -11.71 -19.73 10.16
C PRO A 117 -12.16 -18.49 10.93
N GLY A 118 -11.21 -17.60 11.24
CA GLY A 118 -11.50 -16.25 11.73
C GLY A 118 -11.94 -15.30 10.60
N VAL A 119 -12.27 -14.07 10.94
CA VAL A 119 -12.70 -13.03 9.98
C VAL A 119 -11.57 -12.26 9.30
N VAL A 120 -10.32 -12.47 9.72
CA VAL A 120 -9.14 -11.80 9.16
C VAL A 120 -8.68 -12.55 7.92
N ALA A 121 -8.74 -11.89 6.76
CA ALA A 121 -8.22 -12.47 5.53
C ALA A 121 -6.68 -12.61 5.60
N SER A 122 -6.15 -13.79 5.29
CA SER A 122 -4.71 -14.03 5.17
C SER A 122 -4.18 -13.68 3.78
N GLN A 123 -5.06 -13.66 2.78
CA GLN A 123 -4.75 -13.17 1.44
C GLN A 123 -6.04 -12.84 0.69
N VAL A 124 -5.97 -11.83 -0.17
CA VAL A 124 -7.02 -11.49 -1.14
C VAL A 124 -6.40 -11.30 -2.51
N LEU A 125 -7.00 -11.92 -3.53
CA LEU A 125 -6.63 -11.76 -4.94
C LEU A 125 -7.83 -11.21 -5.71
N ASP A 126 -7.61 -10.18 -6.51
CA ASP A 126 -8.65 -9.60 -7.35
C ASP A 126 -8.69 -10.30 -8.71
N LEU A 127 -9.84 -10.88 -9.08
CA LEU A 127 -10.00 -11.57 -10.36
C LEU A 127 -10.07 -10.59 -11.54
N ARG A 128 -10.19 -9.28 -11.26
CA ARG A 128 -10.19 -8.20 -12.26
C ARG A 128 -8.78 -7.72 -12.60
N ASP A 129 -7.75 -8.29 -11.98
CA ASP A 129 -6.35 -8.05 -12.33
C ASP A 129 -6.08 -8.52 -13.77
N GLU A 130 -5.36 -7.72 -14.56
CA GLU A 130 -5.11 -8.02 -15.98
C GLU A 130 -4.24 -9.27 -16.17
N GLU A 131 -3.35 -9.55 -15.23
CA GLU A 131 -2.49 -10.75 -15.21
C GLU A 131 -3.11 -11.90 -14.41
N PHE A 132 -4.38 -11.76 -13.98
CA PHE A 132 -5.06 -12.84 -13.31
C PHE A 132 -5.13 -14.07 -14.22
N SER A 133 -4.72 -15.23 -13.73
CA SER A 133 -4.93 -16.48 -14.43
C SER A 133 -4.98 -17.66 -13.48
N VAL A 134 -5.65 -18.72 -13.91
CA VAL A 134 -5.71 -19.98 -13.19
C VAL A 134 -5.21 -21.09 -14.12
N SER A 135 -4.40 -22.02 -13.60
CA SER A 135 -3.83 -23.10 -14.40
C SER A 135 -3.58 -24.37 -13.57
N SER A 136 -3.53 -25.50 -14.25
CA SER A 136 -2.98 -26.74 -13.65
C SER A 136 -1.46 -26.64 -13.50
N VAL A 137 -0.90 -27.45 -12.62
CA VAL A 137 0.56 -27.52 -12.40
C VAL A 137 1.15 -28.80 -12.94
N LEU A 138 2.41 -28.72 -13.38
CA LEU A 138 3.22 -29.87 -13.74
C LEU A 138 4.05 -30.35 -12.54
N ALA A 139 4.58 -31.58 -12.61
CA ALA A 139 5.49 -32.08 -11.57
C ALA A 139 6.76 -31.20 -11.40
N SER A 140 7.22 -30.57 -12.48
CA SER A 140 8.30 -29.59 -12.47
C SER A 140 7.97 -28.33 -11.68
N ASP A 141 6.69 -27.94 -11.63
CA ASP A 141 6.25 -26.72 -10.95
C ASP A 141 6.17 -26.92 -9.43
N VAL A 142 6.03 -28.18 -8.99
CA VAL A 142 5.81 -28.56 -7.59
C VAL A 142 6.70 -29.73 -7.16
N ILE A 143 8.02 -29.55 -7.28
CA ILE A 143 9.04 -30.59 -7.00
C ILE A 143 8.97 -31.24 -5.60
N HIS A 144 8.32 -30.58 -4.64
CA HIS A 144 8.15 -31.07 -3.27
C HIS A 144 6.76 -31.64 -2.97
N ALA A 145 5.81 -31.57 -3.92
CA ALA A 145 4.49 -32.16 -3.76
C ALA A 145 4.53 -33.66 -4.03
N SER A 146 3.66 -34.42 -3.34
CA SER A 146 3.54 -35.85 -3.61
C SER A 146 2.90 -36.08 -4.99
N ARG A 147 3.28 -37.16 -5.69
CA ARG A 147 2.70 -37.48 -7.01
C ARG A 147 1.17 -37.64 -6.98
N ARG A 148 0.61 -38.03 -5.84
CA ARG A 148 -0.84 -38.17 -5.63
C ARG A 148 -1.53 -36.82 -5.48
N ASP A 149 -0.84 -35.80 -4.96
CA ASP A 149 -1.40 -34.46 -4.77
C ASP A 149 -1.37 -33.62 -6.04
N ILE A 150 -0.41 -33.86 -6.95
CA ILE A 150 -0.23 -33.05 -8.18
C ILE A 150 -1.54 -32.86 -8.98
N PRO A 151 -2.35 -33.90 -9.25
CA PRO A 151 -3.62 -33.75 -9.96
C PRO A 151 -4.63 -32.86 -9.21
N CYS A 152 -4.48 -32.67 -7.91
CA CYS A 152 -5.33 -31.87 -7.03
C CYS A 152 -4.80 -30.43 -6.81
N ILE A 153 -3.65 -30.08 -7.39
CA ILE A 153 -3.06 -28.74 -7.27
C ILE A 153 -3.40 -27.90 -8.50
N PHE A 154 -3.76 -26.65 -8.26
CA PHE A 154 -3.82 -25.61 -9.27
C PHE A 154 -3.04 -24.37 -8.81
N ARG A 155 -2.71 -23.51 -9.77
CA ARG A 155 -1.98 -22.26 -9.57
C ARG A 155 -2.87 -21.10 -9.94
N VAL A 156 -2.90 -20.09 -9.09
CA VAL A 156 -3.48 -18.77 -9.37
C VAL A 156 -2.34 -17.77 -9.51
N THR A 157 -2.34 -17.00 -10.59
CA THR A 157 -1.34 -15.96 -10.87
C THR A 157 -2.02 -14.60 -10.89
N ALA A 158 -1.35 -13.56 -10.42
CA ALA A 158 -1.81 -12.17 -10.47
C ALA A 158 -0.61 -11.20 -10.57
N SER A 159 -0.87 -9.92 -10.85
CA SER A 159 0.19 -8.89 -10.93
C SER A 159 0.93 -8.70 -9.59
N LEU A 160 2.25 -8.50 -9.66
CA LEU A 160 3.10 -8.15 -8.52
C LEU A 160 3.75 -6.77 -8.71
N LEU A 161 4.42 -6.54 -9.84
CA LEU A 161 5.05 -5.25 -10.21
C LEU A 161 4.72 -4.91 -11.66
N GLY A 162 4.57 -3.62 -11.96
CA GLY A 162 4.17 -3.15 -13.29
C GLY A 162 5.33 -2.89 -14.27
N THR A 163 6.55 -2.64 -13.79
CA THR A 163 7.71 -2.36 -14.68
C THR A 163 9.04 -2.74 -14.00
N PRO A 164 9.79 -3.72 -14.53
CA PRO A 164 9.34 -4.73 -15.49
C PRO A 164 8.16 -5.54 -14.90
N SER A 165 7.25 -6.03 -15.75
CA SER A 165 6.08 -6.78 -15.29
C SER A 165 6.52 -8.05 -14.57
N LYS A 166 6.21 -8.14 -13.27
CA LYS A 166 6.40 -9.36 -12.47
C LYS A 166 5.04 -9.84 -11.98
N THR A 167 4.84 -11.14 -11.95
CA THR A 167 3.63 -11.77 -11.43
C THR A 167 3.94 -12.54 -10.14
N SER A 168 2.90 -12.74 -9.33
CA SER A 168 2.93 -13.60 -8.16
C SER A 168 2.09 -14.84 -8.44
N SER A 169 2.54 -15.99 -7.95
CA SER A 169 1.82 -17.25 -8.08
C SER A 169 1.50 -17.84 -6.72
N LEU A 170 0.25 -18.25 -6.53
CA LEU A 170 -0.22 -19.00 -5.38
C LEU A 170 -0.63 -20.40 -5.82
N LEU A 171 -0.10 -21.41 -5.14
CA LEU A 171 -0.53 -22.80 -5.29
C LEU A 171 -1.70 -23.08 -4.33
N ILE A 172 -2.71 -23.79 -4.81
CA ILE A 172 -3.85 -24.23 -4.02
C ILE A 172 -4.05 -25.73 -4.25
N LEU A 173 -4.04 -26.49 -3.16
CA LEU A 173 -4.29 -27.92 -3.12
C LEU A 173 -5.73 -28.17 -2.65
N THR A 174 -6.51 -28.87 -3.48
CA THR A 174 -7.86 -29.34 -3.13
C THR A 174 -7.82 -30.75 -2.55
N GLU A 175 -8.96 -31.23 -2.06
CA GLU A 175 -9.08 -32.60 -1.53
C GLU A 175 -8.87 -33.67 -2.59
N ASN A 176 -9.39 -33.43 -3.81
CA ASN A 176 -9.29 -34.34 -4.93
C ASN A 176 -9.32 -33.57 -6.26
N GLU A 177 -9.03 -34.26 -7.37
CA GLU A 177 -9.00 -33.70 -8.71
C GLU A 177 -10.36 -33.15 -9.15
N ASN A 178 -11.47 -33.74 -8.71
CA ASN A 178 -12.80 -33.25 -9.06
C ASN A 178 -13.08 -31.86 -8.47
N GLU A 179 -12.72 -31.65 -7.20
CA GLU A 179 -12.80 -30.34 -6.56
C GLU A 179 -11.88 -29.33 -7.23
N LYS A 180 -10.66 -29.73 -7.62
CA LYS A 180 -9.80 -28.86 -8.43
C LYS A 180 -10.49 -28.41 -9.71
N ARG A 181 -11.08 -29.34 -10.47
CA ARG A 181 -11.79 -29.01 -11.73
C ARG A 181 -12.92 -28.01 -11.50
N LYS A 182 -13.67 -28.13 -10.40
CA LYS A 182 -14.71 -27.16 -10.02
C LYS A 182 -14.10 -25.78 -9.73
N TRP A 183 -13.07 -25.70 -8.89
CA TRP A 183 -12.39 -24.45 -8.57
C TRP A 183 -11.86 -23.73 -9.82
N VAL A 184 -11.12 -24.46 -10.66
CA VAL A 184 -10.56 -23.93 -11.91
C VAL A 184 -11.68 -23.45 -12.84
N GLY A 185 -12.69 -24.29 -13.10
CA GLY A 185 -13.79 -23.91 -14.00
C GLY A 185 -14.60 -22.71 -13.53
N ILE A 186 -14.79 -22.54 -12.21
CA ILE A 186 -15.46 -21.35 -11.66
C ILE A 186 -14.60 -20.10 -11.82
N LEU A 187 -13.31 -20.18 -11.52
CA LEU A 187 -12.39 -19.04 -11.66
C LEU A 187 -12.26 -18.60 -13.13
N GLU A 188 -12.10 -19.55 -14.06
CA GLU A 188 -12.08 -19.29 -15.51
C GLU A 188 -13.41 -18.70 -16.01
N GLY A 189 -14.53 -19.29 -15.55
CA GLY A 189 -15.87 -18.82 -15.90
C GLY A 189 -16.13 -17.38 -15.45
N LEU A 190 -15.76 -17.04 -14.21
CA LEU A 190 -15.85 -15.68 -13.70
C LEU A 190 -14.93 -14.73 -14.45
N GLN A 191 -13.70 -15.13 -14.76
CA GLN A 191 -12.80 -14.32 -15.57
C GLN A 191 -13.43 -14.01 -16.94
N SER A 192 -14.06 -14.99 -17.58
CA SER A 192 -14.79 -14.78 -18.85
C SER A 192 -15.94 -13.78 -18.69
N ILE A 193 -16.71 -13.87 -17.60
CA ILE A 193 -17.83 -12.95 -17.28
C ILE A 193 -17.30 -11.53 -17.08
N LEU A 194 -16.21 -11.37 -16.34
CA LEU A 194 -15.58 -10.07 -16.08
C LEU A 194 -15.13 -9.38 -17.37
N HIS A 195 -14.48 -10.13 -18.26
CA HIS A 195 -14.05 -9.63 -19.56
C HIS A 195 -15.23 -9.23 -20.44
N LYS A 196 -16.26 -10.07 -20.53
CA LYS A 196 -17.47 -9.80 -21.33
C LYS A 196 -18.23 -8.56 -20.86
N ASN A 197 -18.35 -8.38 -19.54
CA ASN A 197 -19.06 -7.24 -18.94
C ASN A 197 -18.18 -6.01 -18.71
N ARG A 198 -16.89 -6.06 -19.10
CA ARG A 198 -15.92 -4.97 -18.92
C ARG A 198 -15.80 -4.48 -17.47
N LEU A 199 -15.96 -5.40 -16.52
CA LEU A 199 -15.77 -5.15 -15.10
C LEU A 199 -14.28 -5.10 -14.79
N LYS A 200 -13.70 -3.90 -14.87
CA LYS A 200 -12.27 -3.67 -14.67
C LYS A 200 -11.96 -3.13 -13.28
N ASN A 201 -10.74 -3.38 -12.83
CA ASN A 201 -10.19 -2.75 -11.65
C ASN A 201 -10.03 -1.25 -11.87
N GLN A 202 -10.30 -0.43 -10.85
CA GLN A 202 -9.97 1.00 -10.90
C GLN A 202 -8.57 1.17 -10.33
N VAL A 203 -7.56 1.03 -11.19
CA VAL A 203 -6.15 1.08 -10.79
C VAL A 203 -5.78 2.48 -10.31
N VAL A 204 -5.55 2.62 -9.00
CA VAL A 204 -5.13 3.86 -8.34
C VAL A 204 -3.61 3.93 -8.25
N HIS A 205 -2.99 2.82 -7.84
CA HIS A 205 -1.54 2.69 -7.70
C HIS A 205 -0.99 1.66 -8.68
N VAL A 206 0.03 2.06 -9.44
CA VAL A 206 0.83 1.13 -10.25
C VAL A 206 2.16 0.93 -9.52
N PRO A 207 2.40 -0.26 -8.92
CA PRO A 207 3.64 -0.53 -8.21
C PRO A 207 4.81 -0.69 -9.19
N GLN A 208 5.86 0.09 -8.99
CA GLN A 208 7.10 0.02 -9.77
C GLN A 208 8.29 -0.10 -8.84
N GLU A 209 9.33 -0.81 -9.27
CA GLU A 209 10.57 -0.86 -8.50
C GLU A 209 11.34 0.45 -8.70
N ALA A 210 11.36 1.31 -7.67
CA ALA A 210 11.86 2.68 -7.79
C ALA A 210 13.37 2.75 -8.11
N TYR A 211 14.11 1.73 -7.69
CA TYR A 211 15.53 1.58 -7.94
C TYR A 211 15.96 0.12 -7.75
N ASP A 212 17.11 -0.23 -8.31
CA ASP A 212 17.65 -1.59 -8.31
C ASP A 212 17.83 -2.16 -6.89
N SER A 213 17.18 -3.31 -6.61
CA SER A 213 17.23 -4.01 -5.32
C SER A 213 18.62 -4.44 -4.85
N THR A 214 19.61 -4.49 -5.73
CA THR A 214 20.99 -4.82 -5.39
C THR A 214 21.72 -3.67 -4.70
N LEU A 215 21.16 -2.45 -4.71
CA LEU A 215 21.72 -1.31 -3.98
C LEU A 215 21.73 -1.61 -2.46
N PRO A 216 22.92 -1.66 -1.80
CA PRO A 216 23.01 -2.08 -0.40
C PRO A 216 22.18 -1.22 0.57
N LEU A 217 22.01 0.08 0.25
CA LEU A 217 21.27 1.04 1.06
C LEU A 217 19.80 0.65 1.27
N ILE A 218 19.17 -0.01 0.29
CA ILE A 218 17.72 -0.32 0.33
C ILE A 218 17.37 -1.18 1.55
N LYS A 219 18.26 -2.06 1.97
CA LYS A 219 18.06 -2.97 3.11
C LYS A 219 17.85 -2.25 4.45
N ALA A 220 18.37 -1.03 4.58
CA ALA A 220 18.37 -0.26 5.83
C ALA A 220 17.46 0.99 5.77
N VAL A 221 16.64 1.14 4.71
CA VAL A 221 15.76 2.30 4.55
C VAL A 221 14.66 2.29 5.62
N LEU A 222 14.57 3.38 6.37
CA LEU A 222 13.55 3.61 7.39
C LEU A 222 12.44 4.53 6.89
N SER A 223 12.83 5.58 6.16
CA SER A 223 11.96 6.61 5.59
C SER A 223 12.47 7.06 4.22
N ALA A 224 11.59 7.60 3.39
CA ALA A 224 11.96 8.10 2.07
C ALA A 224 10.96 9.16 1.59
N ALA A 225 11.39 10.04 0.69
CA ALA A 225 10.51 10.99 0.01
C ALA A 225 11.00 11.26 -1.41
N VAL A 226 10.07 11.55 -2.33
CA VAL A 226 10.38 11.99 -3.69
C VAL A 226 10.69 13.48 -3.66
N ILE A 227 11.89 13.88 -4.09
CA ILE A 227 12.28 15.29 -4.16
C ILE A 227 11.74 15.91 -5.44
N ASP A 228 11.99 15.23 -6.57
CA ASP A 228 11.57 15.63 -7.91
C ASP A 228 11.52 14.40 -8.83
N GLY A 229 11.36 14.62 -10.14
CA GLY A 229 11.20 13.55 -11.12
C GLY A 229 12.41 12.62 -11.24
N ASP A 230 13.60 13.00 -10.79
CA ASP A 230 14.81 12.17 -10.94
C ASP A 230 15.50 11.85 -9.61
N ARG A 231 14.99 12.39 -8.49
CA ARG A 231 15.67 12.30 -7.20
C ARG A 231 14.73 11.87 -6.09
N ILE A 232 15.22 10.92 -5.30
CA ILE A 232 14.61 10.52 -4.04
C ILE A 232 15.59 10.77 -2.90
N VAL A 233 15.07 11.12 -1.73
CA VAL A 233 15.82 11.12 -0.49
C VAL A 233 15.43 9.91 0.34
N VAL A 234 16.42 9.22 0.90
CA VAL A 234 16.24 8.04 1.74
C VAL A 234 16.94 8.24 3.08
N GLY A 235 16.21 7.97 4.15
CA GLY A 235 16.67 8.02 5.53
C GLY A 235 16.95 6.61 6.04
N LEU A 236 18.18 6.37 6.51
CA LEU A 236 18.66 5.07 6.99
C LEU A 236 19.03 5.14 8.48
N GLU A 237 19.53 4.04 9.02
CA GLU A 237 20.12 4.02 10.37
C GLU A 237 21.41 4.84 10.45
N GLU A 238 22.20 4.85 9.39
CA GLU A 238 23.54 5.43 9.33
C GLU A 238 23.62 6.84 8.72
N GLY A 239 22.55 7.33 8.10
CA GLY A 239 22.56 8.67 7.50
C GLY A 239 21.39 8.96 6.57
N LEU A 240 21.47 10.14 5.95
CA LEU A 240 20.56 10.60 4.92
C LEU A 240 21.28 10.58 3.56
N TYR A 241 20.64 9.99 2.56
CA TYR A 241 21.20 9.85 1.21
C TYR A 241 20.19 10.34 0.18
N VAL A 242 20.70 10.90 -0.91
CA VAL A 242 19.92 11.23 -2.11
C VAL A 242 20.35 10.31 -3.22
N ILE A 243 19.38 9.72 -3.91
CA ILE A 243 19.59 8.82 -5.05
C ILE A 243 19.04 9.53 -6.28
N GLU A 244 19.93 9.83 -7.24
CA GLU A 244 19.57 10.30 -8.58
C GLU A 244 19.28 9.07 -9.45
N VAL A 245 18.00 8.70 -9.55
CA VAL A 245 17.59 7.38 -10.06
C VAL A 245 17.94 7.17 -11.54
N THR A 246 17.99 8.22 -12.35
CA THR A 246 18.32 8.15 -13.78
C THR A 246 19.81 8.23 -14.08
N ARG A 247 20.62 8.76 -13.16
CA ARG A 247 22.06 8.96 -13.34
C ARG A 247 22.92 7.96 -12.57
N ASP A 248 22.30 7.10 -11.77
CA ASP A 248 22.97 6.18 -10.86
C ASP A 248 23.98 6.87 -9.92
N VAL A 249 23.67 8.12 -9.51
CA VAL A 249 24.50 8.89 -8.57
C VAL A 249 23.84 8.86 -7.19
N ILE A 250 24.65 8.57 -6.18
CA ILE A 250 24.21 8.53 -4.79
C ILE A 250 25.02 9.54 -3.99
N VAL A 251 24.33 10.44 -3.30
CA VAL A 251 24.93 11.51 -2.50
C VAL A 251 24.62 11.28 -1.03
N ARG A 252 25.65 11.09 -0.21
CA ARG A 252 25.56 11.07 1.25
C ARG A 252 25.46 12.52 1.74
N VAL A 253 24.28 12.89 2.24
CA VAL A 253 23.97 14.26 2.67
C VAL A 253 24.65 14.56 3.99
N ALA A 254 24.34 13.77 5.02
CA ALA A 254 24.88 13.94 6.37
C ALA A 254 24.72 12.68 7.22
N ASP A 255 25.50 12.62 8.29
CA ASP A 255 25.62 11.49 9.21
C ASP A 255 24.59 11.54 10.34
N TYR A 256 23.31 11.60 9.97
CA TYR A 256 22.22 11.49 10.92
C TYR A 256 22.16 10.06 11.48
N LYS A 257 21.97 9.93 12.80
CA LYS A 257 21.77 8.62 13.44
C LYS A 257 20.28 8.27 13.40
N LYS A 258 19.87 7.29 12.60
CA LYS A 258 18.48 6.83 12.44
C LYS A 258 17.51 7.94 12.03
N VAL A 259 17.16 7.97 10.75
CA VAL A 259 16.17 8.91 10.19
C VAL A 259 14.81 8.23 10.11
N TYR A 260 13.95 8.52 11.09
CA TYR A 260 12.64 7.87 11.26
C TYR A 260 11.56 8.39 10.31
N GLN A 261 11.57 9.69 10.00
CA GLN A 261 10.61 10.32 9.10
C GLN A 261 11.27 11.49 8.35
N ILE A 262 10.84 11.69 7.10
CA ILE A 262 11.24 12.80 6.25
C ILE A 262 9.97 13.50 5.76
N GLU A 263 9.88 14.80 6.00
CA GLU A 263 8.86 15.68 5.44
C GLU A 263 9.55 16.78 4.63
N LEU A 264 9.08 17.00 3.40
CA LEU A 264 9.67 18.00 2.51
C LEU A 264 8.85 19.29 2.55
N ALA A 265 9.55 20.43 2.59
CA ALA A 265 8.98 21.76 2.36
C ALA A 265 9.58 22.35 1.05
N PRO A 266 9.05 21.97 -0.13
CA PRO A 266 9.64 22.34 -1.42
C PRO A 266 9.67 23.84 -1.68
N LYS A 267 8.67 24.58 -1.19
CA LYS A 267 8.57 26.03 -1.36
C LYS A 267 9.74 26.76 -0.70
N GLU A 268 10.08 26.35 0.53
CA GLU A 268 11.19 26.92 1.30
C GLU A 268 12.53 26.24 1.00
N LYS A 269 12.52 25.11 0.26
CA LYS A 269 13.68 24.25 -0.02
C LYS A 269 14.36 23.74 1.26
N VAL A 270 13.54 23.28 2.19
CA VAL A 270 13.97 22.70 3.47
C VAL A 270 13.39 21.28 3.59
N ALA A 271 14.17 20.36 4.13
CA ALA A 271 13.73 19.05 4.55
C ALA A 271 13.68 18.99 6.07
N VAL A 272 12.59 18.47 6.60
CA VAL A 272 12.37 18.26 8.03
C VAL A 272 12.56 16.78 8.33
N LEU A 273 13.44 16.49 9.28
CA LEU A 273 13.86 15.13 9.60
C LEU A 273 13.52 14.84 11.06
N LEU A 274 12.85 13.73 11.32
CA LEU A 274 12.77 13.16 12.66
C LEU A 274 13.89 12.15 12.81
N CYS A 275 14.92 12.46 13.60
CA CYS A 275 16.10 11.61 13.70
C CYS A 275 16.81 11.65 15.06
N GLY A 276 17.79 10.76 15.22
CA GLY A 276 18.63 10.68 16.41
C GLY A 276 18.05 9.79 17.50
N ARG A 277 18.91 9.31 18.41
CA ARG A 277 18.53 8.45 19.55
C ARG A 277 17.44 9.06 20.45
N ASN A 278 17.39 10.38 20.51
CA ASN A 278 16.45 11.13 21.33
C ASN A 278 15.26 11.68 20.51
N HIS A 279 15.12 11.26 19.25
CA HIS A 279 14.01 11.64 18.37
C HIS A 279 13.79 13.16 18.33
N HIS A 280 14.80 13.90 17.89
CA HIS A 280 14.65 15.35 17.69
C HIS A 280 14.30 15.63 16.24
N VAL A 281 13.66 16.78 16.03
CA VAL A 281 13.44 17.35 14.71
C VAL A 281 14.67 18.15 14.28
N HIS A 282 15.09 17.93 13.04
CA HIS A 282 16.22 18.57 12.38
C HIS A 282 15.75 19.22 11.08
N LEU A 283 16.30 20.39 10.76
CA LEU A 283 15.99 21.14 9.54
C LEU A 283 17.23 21.20 8.66
N CYS A 284 17.11 20.61 7.47
CA CYS A 284 18.19 20.46 6.52
C CYS A 284 17.86 21.20 5.21
N PRO A 285 18.64 22.22 4.80
CA PRO A 285 18.38 22.89 3.53
C PRO A 285 18.69 21.96 2.35
N TRP A 286 17.94 22.09 1.25
CA TRP A 286 18.13 21.24 0.06
C TRP A 286 19.52 21.40 -0.59
N SER A 287 20.24 22.50 -0.34
CA SER A 287 21.63 22.65 -0.80
C SER A 287 22.57 21.57 -0.25
N ALA A 288 22.21 20.93 0.89
CA ALA A 288 22.95 19.80 1.42
C ALA A 288 22.77 18.53 0.55
N PHE A 289 21.68 18.43 -0.23
CA PHE A 289 21.40 17.28 -1.10
C PHE A 289 22.40 17.15 -2.24
N ASP A 290 23.07 18.23 -2.62
CA ASP A 290 24.11 18.22 -3.64
C ASP A 290 25.48 17.75 -3.08
N GLY A 291 25.53 17.40 -1.79
CA GLY A 291 26.73 16.92 -1.10
C GLY A 291 27.68 18.04 -0.66
N ALA A 292 27.18 19.28 -0.59
CA ALA A 292 27.94 20.42 -0.08
C ALA A 292 28.24 20.26 1.42
N GLU A 293 29.49 20.53 1.82
CA GLU A 293 29.86 20.61 3.23
C GLU A 293 29.33 21.92 3.83
N SER A 294 28.08 21.91 4.27
CA SER A 294 27.57 22.98 5.12
C SER A 294 27.03 22.40 6.41
N SER A 295 27.52 22.88 7.56
CA SER A 295 26.93 22.67 8.88
C SER A 295 25.66 23.51 9.04
N ALA A 296 24.77 23.42 8.04
CA ALA A 296 23.53 24.17 7.96
C ALA A 296 22.36 23.41 8.61
N ASP A 297 22.58 22.21 9.15
CA ASP A 297 21.57 21.51 9.94
C ASP A 297 21.20 22.32 11.20
N VAL A 298 19.90 22.45 11.45
CA VAL A 298 19.37 23.09 12.65
C VAL A 298 18.54 22.08 13.43
N LYS A 299 19.06 21.68 14.59
CA LYS A 299 18.35 20.84 15.55
C LYS A 299 17.38 21.67 16.39
N LEU A 300 16.15 21.19 16.56
CA LEU A 300 15.16 21.77 17.46
C LEU A 300 15.21 21.06 18.83
N PRO A 301 15.90 21.60 19.86
CA PRO A 301 16.09 20.90 21.13
C PRO A 301 14.79 20.61 21.89
N GLU A 302 13.78 21.45 21.70
CA GLU A 302 12.48 21.39 22.38
C GLU A 302 11.64 20.18 21.94
N THR A 303 11.99 19.60 20.78
CA THR A 303 11.30 18.45 20.18
C THR A 303 11.81 17.10 20.69
N LYS A 304 12.54 17.07 21.82
CA LYS A 304 13.07 15.82 22.40
C LYS A 304 11.95 14.81 22.64
N GLY A 305 12.09 13.61 22.10
CA GLY A 305 11.09 12.54 22.22
C GLY A 305 9.91 12.72 21.27
N CYS A 306 10.08 13.46 20.17
CA CYS A 306 9.07 13.60 19.13
C CYS A 306 8.72 12.24 18.52
N GLN A 307 7.44 11.96 18.36
CA GLN A 307 6.93 10.68 17.87
C GLN A 307 6.58 10.74 16.38
N LEU A 308 6.13 11.91 15.93
CA LEU A 308 5.61 12.12 14.59
C LEU A 308 5.83 13.58 14.18
N ILE A 309 6.12 13.82 12.91
CA ILE A 309 6.12 15.16 12.31
C ILE A 309 5.09 15.24 11.17
N ALA A 310 4.65 16.44 10.84
CA ALA A 310 3.84 16.72 9.66
C ALA A 310 4.19 18.11 9.13
N ALA A 311 4.28 18.26 7.82
CA ALA A 311 4.50 19.54 7.17
C ALA A 311 3.40 19.80 6.13
N ALA A 312 2.87 21.02 6.12
CA ALA A 312 1.86 21.39 5.13
C ALA A 312 1.81 22.91 4.93
N THR A 313 1.56 23.34 3.69
CA THR A 313 1.21 24.74 3.40
C THR A 313 -0.30 24.90 3.60
N LEU A 314 -0.69 25.69 4.61
CA LEU A 314 -2.10 26.02 4.89
C LEU A 314 -2.64 26.96 3.80
N ARG A 315 -3.95 26.94 3.51
CA ARG A 315 -4.53 27.76 2.43
C ARG A 315 -4.40 29.27 2.70
N ARG A 316 -4.53 29.68 3.96
CA ARG A 316 -4.40 31.08 4.39
C ARG A 316 -2.96 31.52 4.65
N SER A 317 -2.01 30.60 4.66
CA SER A 317 -0.59 30.87 4.90
C SER A 317 0.19 30.80 3.60
N SER A 318 1.09 31.76 3.38
CA SER A 318 2.06 31.64 2.31
C SER A 318 3.18 30.66 2.64
N SER A 319 3.41 30.34 3.91
CA SER A 319 4.56 29.55 4.36
C SER A 319 4.15 28.15 4.78
N THR A 320 5.05 27.18 4.62
CA THR A 320 4.86 25.82 5.12
C THR A 320 4.88 25.79 6.65
N CYS A 321 3.85 25.23 7.28
CA CYS A 321 3.82 24.96 8.71
C CYS A 321 4.41 23.57 8.99
N LEU A 322 5.14 23.46 10.10
CA LEU A 322 5.68 22.23 10.65
C LEU A 322 5.04 21.96 12.02
N PHE A 323 4.57 20.74 12.20
CA PHE A 323 4.00 20.23 13.44
C PHE A 323 4.87 19.09 13.96
N ALA A 324 5.28 19.16 15.22
CA ALA A 324 6.06 18.12 15.89
C ALA A 324 5.32 17.64 17.15
N ALA A 325 4.98 16.36 17.20
CA ALA A 325 4.19 15.79 18.29
C ALA A 325 5.08 15.11 19.34
N VAL A 326 4.96 15.55 20.60
CA VAL A 326 5.60 14.95 21.77
C VAL A 326 4.50 14.55 22.76
N LYS A 327 4.10 13.27 22.74
CA LYS A 327 2.93 12.77 23.49
C LYS A 327 1.64 13.51 23.11
N ARG A 328 1.17 14.40 23.99
CA ARG A 328 -0.03 15.23 23.79
C ARG A 328 0.30 16.64 23.34
N LEU A 329 1.57 17.06 23.41
CA LEU A 329 1.98 18.40 23.02
C LEU A 329 2.31 18.40 21.53
N VAL A 330 1.79 19.38 20.80
CA VAL A 330 2.15 19.66 19.41
C VAL A 330 2.85 21.00 19.36
N LEU A 331 4.11 20.98 18.96
CA LEU A 331 4.91 22.17 18.73
C LEU A 331 4.71 22.64 17.30
N CYS A 332 4.26 23.88 17.13
CA CYS A 332 3.93 24.47 15.83
C CYS A 332 5.02 25.47 15.41
N TYR A 333 5.57 25.25 14.22
CA TYR A 333 6.58 26.11 13.61
C TYR A 333 6.14 26.55 12.22
N GLU A 334 6.64 27.69 11.78
CA GLU A 334 6.62 28.11 10.40
C GLU A 334 8.02 27.88 9.81
N VAL A 335 8.09 27.16 8.69
CA VAL A 335 9.35 26.89 8.00
C VAL A 335 9.76 28.14 7.22
N GLN A 336 11.04 28.48 7.28
CA GLN A 336 11.62 29.63 6.58
C GLN A 336 12.74 29.17 5.66
N ARG A 337 12.98 29.92 4.59
CA ARG A 337 14.07 29.63 3.63
C ARG A 337 15.45 29.95 4.19
N THR A 338 15.54 30.93 5.08
CA THR A 338 16.80 31.40 5.68
C THR A 338 16.99 30.82 7.06
N ARG A 339 18.25 30.59 7.47
CA ARG A 339 18.60 30.16 8.82
C ARG A 339 17.96 31.11 9.87
N PRO A 340 17.31 30.60 10.93
CA PRO A 340 17.34 29.24 11.47
C PRO A 340 16.37 28.24 10.83
N PHE A 341 15.79 28.56 9.67
CA PHE A 341 14.83 27.77 8.91
C PHE A 341 13.48 27.54 9.58
N HIS A 342 13.26 28.15 10.74
CA HIS A 342 12.00 28.06 11.46
C HIS A 342 11.71 29.31 12.27
N ARG A 343 10.42 29.53 12.53
CA ARG A 343 9.91 30.42 13.56
C ARG A 343 8.90 29.63 14.39
N LYS A 344 9.10 29.55 15.72
CA LYS A 344 8.10 28.94 16.61
C LYS A 344 6.86 29.83 16.62
N VAL A 345 5.72 29.23 16.30
CA VAL A 345 4.43 29.94 16.19
C VAL A 345 3.62 29.73 17.45
N ASN A 346 3.48 28.47 17.88
CA ASN A 346 2.61 28.13 19.00
C ASN A 346 2.93 26.74 19.58
N GLU A 347 2.30 26.43 20.72
CA GLU A 347 2.25 25.09 21.31
C GLU A 347 0.80 24.74 21.64
N ILE A 348 0.37 23.54 21.23
CA ILE A 348 -1.03 23.11 21.36
C ILE A 348 -1.09 21.79 22.12
N VAL A 349 -2.05 21.66 23.03
CA VAL A 349 -2.30 20.41 23.76
C VAL A 349 -3.42 19.63 23.08
N ALA A 350 -3.10 18.44 22.57
CA ALA A 350 -4.05 17.51 22.00
C ALA A 350 -4.90 16.82 23.10
N PRO A 351 -6.14 16.40 22.77
CA PRO A 351 -7.01 15.72 23.72
C PRO A 351 -6.43 14.41 24.28
N GLY A 352 -5.65 13.69 23.47
CA GLY A 352 -4.96 12.46 23.85
C GLY A 352 -3.56 12.39 23.23
N THR A 353 -2.85 11.28 23.48
CA THR A 353 -1.54 11.04 22.86
C THR A 353 -1.72 11.00 21.35
N VAL A 354 -0.95 11.81 20.63
CA VAL A 354 -1.04 11.94 19.18
C VAL A 354 -0.56 10.64 18.54
N GLN A 355 -1.45 9.99 17.78
CA GLN A 355 -1.17 8.79 16.98
C GLN A 355 -1.00 9.12 15.50
N TRP A 356 -1.68 10.18 15.04
CA TRP A 356 -1.62 10.67 13.66
C TRP A 356 -1.86 12.17 13.63
N MET A 357 -1.30 12.88 12.65
CA MET A 357 -1.66 14.28 12.39
C MET A 357 -1.43 14.68 10.94
N ALA A 358 -2.27 15.57 10.43
CA ALA A 358 -2.08 16.24 9.14
C ALA A 358 -2.86 17.55 9.10
N ALA A 359 -2.49 18.45 8.19
CA ALA A 359 -3.30 19.64 7.93
C ALA A 359 -4.52 19.28 7.08
N LEU A 360 -5.70 19.71 7.54
CA LEU A 360 -6.95 19.67 6.77
C LEU A 360 -7.43 21.12 6.60
N LYS A 361 -7.41 21.61 5.35
CA LYS A 361 -7.57 23.04 5.00
C LYS A 361 -6.59 23.94 5.78
N ASP A 362 -7.10 24.70 6.75
CA ASP A 362 -6.36 25.65 7.57
C ASP A 362 -6.24 25.20 9.03
N LYS A 363 -6.68 23.97 9.34
CA LYS A 363 -6.65 23.40 10.69
C LYS A 363 -5.68 22.22 10.74
N LEU A 364 -5.11 21.99 11.92
CA LEU A 364 -4.38 20.77 12.21
C LEU A 364 -5.37 19.71 12.68
N CYS A 365 -5.49 18.60 11.96
CA CYS A 365 -6.20 17.42 12.44
C CYS A 365 -5.25 16.54 13.25
N VAL A 366 -5.62 16.20 14.48
CA VAL A 366 -4.90 15.24 15.32
C VAL A 366 -5.78 14.03 15.59
N GLY A 367 -5.23 12.86 15.33
CA GLY A 367 -5.77 11.57 15.73
C GLY A 367 -5.16 11.12 17.05
N TYR A 368 -6.00 10.59 17.94
CA TYR A 368 -5.63 10.03 19.24
C TYR A 368 -6.51 8.80 19.52
N PRO A 369 -6.24 8.01 20.57
CA PRO A 369 -7.02 6.80 20.83
C PRO A 369 -8.52 7.07 20.86
N SER A 370 -9.26 6.39 19.99
CA SER A 370 -10.70 6.47 19.79
C SER A 370 -11.26 7.85 19.40
N GLY A 371 -10.43 8.78 18.87
CA GLY A 371 -10.95 10.07 18.44
C GLY A 371 -10.04 10.88 17.50
N PHE A 372 -10.63 11.93 16.94
CA PHE A 372 -9.95 12.93 16.13
C PHE A 372 -10.43 14.33 16.54
N SER A 373 -9.56 15.34 16.39
CA SER A 373 -9.91 16.74 16.63
C SER A 373 -9.21 17.67 15.67
N LEU A 374 -9.91 18.73 15.24
CA LEU A 374 -9.33 19.84 14.49
C LEU A 374 -8.92 20.96 15.46
N LEU A 375 -7.66 21.37 15.39
CA LEU A 375 -7.04 22.38 16.23
C LEU A 375 -6.63 23.58 15.36
N SER A 376 -6.74 24.80 15.89
CA SER A 376 -6.18 25.98 15.23
C SER A 376 -4.65 25.97 15.40
N PRO A 377 -3.85 25.99 14.32
CA PRO A 377 -2.39 26.11 14.41
C PRO A 377 -1.93 27.34 15.21
N GLN A 378 -2.73 28.41 15.23
CA GLN A 378 -2.44 29.64 15.97
C GLN A 378 -2.85 29.57 17.46
N GLY A 379 -3.62 28.55 17.86
CA GLY A 379 -4.09 28.37 19.25
C GLY A 379 -5.22 29.29 19.69
N ASP A 380 -5.70 30.15 18.80
CA ASP A 380 -6.77 31.13 19.04
C ASP A 380 -8.19 30.53 18.94
N GLY A 381 -8.33 29.28 18.50
CA GLY A 381 -9.60 28.63 18.24
C GLY A 381 -9.91 27.47 19.18
N GLN A 382 -11.20 27.27 19.47
CA GLN A 382 -11.67 26.08 20.19
C GLN A 382 -11.40 24.81 19.36
N ALA A 383 -10.92 23.77 20.03
CA ALA A 383 -10.76 22.44 19.45
C ALA A 383 -12.13 21.89 19.02
N LEU A 384 -12.24 21.46 17.76
CA LEU A 384 -13.43 20.79 17.25
C LEU A 384 -13.23 19.28 17.30
N THR A 385 -13.95 18.59 18.19
CA THR A 385 -13.92 17.13 18.28
C THR A 385 -14.77 16.52 17.16
N LEU A 386 -14.16 15.62 16.38
CA LEU A 386 -14.82 14.95 15.25
C LEU A 386 -15.55 13.66 15.65
N VAL A 387 -15.51 13.28 16.92
CA VAL A 387 -16.32 12.19 17.49
C VAL A 387 -17.18 12.77 18.60
N ASN A 388 -18.46 12.97 18.33
CA ASN A 388 -19.37 13.58 19.27
C ASN A 388 -19.79 12.56 20.34
N PRO A 389 -19.52 12.82 21.64
CA PRO A 389 -19.87 11.88 22.71
C PRO A 389 -21.38 11.74 22.93
N ASN A 390 -22.19 12.70 22.43
CA ASN A 390 -23.65 12.66 22.55
C ASN A 390 -24.31 11.87 21.42
N ASP A 391 -23.56 11.39 20.42
CA ASP A 391 -24.10 10.55 19.37
C ASP A 391 -24.17 9.07 19.84
N PRO A 392 -25.37 8.51 20.08
CA PRO A 392 -25.51 7.14 20.59
C PRO A 392 -24.95 6.10 19.61
N SER A 393 -24.88 6.41 18.31
CA SER A 393 -24.38 5.49 17.28
C SER A 393 -22.85 5.32 17.30
N LEU A 394 -22.13 6.19 18.02
CA LEU A 394 -20.67 6.20 18.15
C LEU A 394 -20.18 5.72 19.52
N THR A 395 -21.08 5.41 20.46
CA THR A 395 -20.77 4.95 21.84
C THR A 395 -19.87 3.71 21.90
N PHE A 396 -19.84 2.89 20.85
CA PHE A 396 -18.95 1.73 20.80
C PHE A 396 -17.45 2.13 20.83
N LEU A 397 -17.10 3.36 20.42
CA LEU A 397 -15.73 3.87 20.46
C LEU A 397 -15.20 4.04 21.89
N SER A 398 -16.07 4.14 22.89
CA SER A 398 -15.69 4.19 24.31
C SER A 398 -15.63 2.80 24.95
N GLN A 399 -16.16 1.76 24.30
CA GLN A 399 -16.18 0.40 24.85
C GLN A 399 -14.84 -0.32 24.67
N GLN A 400 -14.08 0.04 23.64
CA GLN A 400 -12.72 -0.45 23.39
C GLN A 400 -11.87 0.64 22.73
N SER A 401 -10.55 0.54 22.87
CA SER A 401 -9.62 1.51 22.27
C SER A 401 -9.43 1.22 20.79
N PHE A 402 -9.45 2.27 19.98
CA PHE A 402 -9.18 2.21 18.54
C PHE A 402 -8.05 3.17 18.19
N ASP A 403 -7.02 2.70 17.49
CA ASP A 403 -5.94 3.58 17.07
C ASP A 403 -6.39 4.45 15.89
N ALA A 404 -6.05 5.73 15.93
CA ALA A 404 -6.29 6.67 14.85
C ALA A 404 -5.21 6.52 13.76
N LEU A 405 -5.61 6.18 12.53
CA LEU A 405 -4.69 5.89 11.43
C LEU A 405 -4.55 7.05 10.44
N CYS A 406 -5.67 7.62 9.98
CA CYS A 406 -5.69 8.83 9.17
C CYS A 406 -7.08 9.47 9.15
N ALA A 407 -7.18 10.69 8.64
CA ALA A 407 -8.45 11.32 8.34
C ALA A 407 -8.44 11.99 6.96
N VAL A 408 -9.59 12.01 6.29
CA VAL A 408 -9.78 12.68 5.00
C VAL A 408 -11.00 13.59 5.11
N GLU A 409 -10.84 14.83 4.66
CA GLU A 409 -11.95 15.76 4.49
C GLU A 409 -12.55 15.61 3.08
N LEU A 410 -13.86 15.39 3.00
CA LEU A 410 -14.59 15.27 1.76
C LEU A 410 -15.16 16.63 1.32
N LYS A 411 -15.42 16.77 0.00
CA LYS A 411 -16.00 17.99 -0.57
C LYS A 411 -17.38 18.37 -0.01
N SER A 412 -18.07 17.46 0.66
CA SER A 412 -19.36 17.67 1.33
C SER A 412 -19.23 18.24 2.75
N GLU A 413 -18.02 18.62 3.19
CA GLU A 413 -17.70 18.95 4.59
C GLU A 413 -17.88 17.77 5.56
N GLU A 414 -18.03 16.56 5.02
CA GLU A 414 -17.99 15.31 5.77
C GLU A 414 -16.52 14.89 6.00
N TYR A 415 -16.23 14.22 7.11
CA TYR A 415 -14.91 13.68 7.40
C TYR A 415 -14.96 12.15 7.44
N LEU A 416 -14.02 11.52 6.75
CA LEU A 416 -13.71 10.10 6.93
C LEU A 416 -12.62 9.98 7.99
N LEU A 417 -12.92 9.28 9.08
CA LEU A 417 -12.03 8.98 10.18
C LEU A 417 -11.64 7.50 10.12
N CYS A 418 -10.38 7.21 9.79
CA CYS A 418 -9.87 5.85 9.68
C CYS A 418 -9.25 5.41 11.01
N PHE A 419 -9.87 4.40 11.63
CA PHE A 419 -9.39 3.74 12.83
C PHE A 419 -8.78 2.36 12.53
N SER A 420 -8.13 1.74 13.51
CA SER A 420 -7.52 0.41 13.38
C SER A 420 -8.45 -0.72 12.94
N HIS A 421 -9.78 -0.54 13.05
CA HIS A 421 -10.75 -1.59 12.71
C HIS A 421 -11.72 -1.21 11.58
N MET A 422 -11.96 0.09 11.36
CA MET A 422 -12.85 0.58 10.32
C MET A 422 -12.65 2.07 10.03
N GLY A 423 -13.26 2.55 8.94
CA GLY A 423 -13.47 3.97 8.67
C GLY A 423 -14.89 4.41 9.01
N LEU A 424 -15.03 5.56 9.68
CA LEU A 424 -16.30 6.19 10.03
C LEU A 424 -16.46 7.52 9.32
N TYR A 425 -17.70 7.84 8.96
CA TYR A 425 -18.03 9.13 8.36
C TYR A 425 -18.78 9.98 9.37
N VAL A 426 -18.34 11.24 9.52
CA VAL A 426 -18.93 12.21 10.44
C VAL A 426 -19.20 13.55 9.77
N ASP A 427 -20.23 14.23 10.25
CA ASP A 427 -20.51 15.63 9.92
C ASP A 427 -19.51 16.58 10.63
N PRO A 428 -19.50 17.88 10.29
CA PRO A 428 -18.67 18.86 10.99
C PRO A 428 -18.95 18.99 12.50
N GLN A 429 -20.07 18.48 13.00
CA GLN A 429 -20.42 18.45 14.43
C GLN A 429 -19.97 17.15 15.12
N GLY A 430 -19.23 16.29 14.40
CA GLY A 430 -18.70 15.02 14.88
C GLY A 430 -19.75 13.91 15.03
N ARG A 431 -20.96 14.09 14.49
CA ARG A 431 -22.01 13.08 14.51
C ARG A 431 -21.91 12.20 13.28
N ARG A 432 -22.36 10.95 13.39
CA ARG A 432 -22.32 9.97 12.31
C ARG A 432 -23.14 10.47 11.11
N SER A 433 -22.49 10.61 9.97
CA SER A 433 -23.13 11.04 8.72
C SER A 433 -23.54 9.86 7.83
N ARG A 434 -22.89 8.69 7.98
CA ARG A 434 -23.23 7.45 7.25
C ARG A 434 -23.37 6.26 8.18
N MET A 435 -24.40 5.46 7.93
CA MET A 435 -24.62 4.20 8.65
C MET A 435 -23.63 3.10 8.25
N GLN A 436 -23.22 3.03 6.98
CA GLN A 436 -22.22 2.06 6.55
C GLN A 436 -20.83 2.49 7.02
N GLU A 437 -20.07 1.53 7.55
CA GLU A 437 -18.67 1.68 7.98
C GLU A 437 -17.76 1.18 6.85
N LEU A 438 -16.58 1.79 6.68
CA LEU A 438 -15.58 1.31 5.72
C LEU A 438 -14.78 0.18 6.37
N MET A 439 -14.83 -1.04 5.82
CA MET A 439 -14.39 -2.24 6.53
C MET A 439 -13.04 -2.74 6.03
N TRP A 440 -12.12 -3.00 6.97
CA TRP A 440 -10.81 -3.56 6.63
C TRP A 440 -10.89 -5.10 6.55
N PRO A 441 -10.44 -5.72 5.44
CA PRO A 441 -10.40 -7.18 5.31
C PRO A 441 -9.38 -7.85 6.24
N ALA A 442 -8.35 -7.11 6.65
CA ALA A 442 -7.35 -7.53 7.62
C ALA A 442 -6.93 -6.34 8.49
N ALA A 443 -6.24 -6.63 9.61
CA ALA A 443 -5.74 -5.60 10.50
C ALA A 443 -4.74 -4.68 9.76
N PRO A 444 -4.98 -3.36 9.71
CA PRO A 444 -4.09 -2.42 9.07
C PRO A 444 -2.79 -2.26 9.88
N VAL A 445 -1.67 -2.25 9.18
CA VAL A 445 -0.33 -1.92 9.71
C VAL A 445 -0.02 -0.44 9.49
N ALA A 446 -0.55 0.15 8.42
CA ALA A 446 -0.45 1.57 8.13
C ALA A 446 -1.60 2.01 7.21
N CYS A 447 -1.81 3.32 7.11
CA CYS A 447 -2.69 3.92 6.12
C CYS A 447 -2.01 5.14 5.50
N SER A 448 -2.18 5.33 4.20
CA SER A 448 -1.90 6.60 3.53
C SER A 448 -3.16 7.08 2.82
N CYS A 449 -3.34 8.40 2.77
CA CYS A 449 -4.63 8.98 2.45
C CYS A 449 -4.44 10.14 1.48
N SER A 450 -5.30 10.16 0.47
CA SER A 450 -5.39 11.21 -0.55
C SER A 450 -6.81 11.81 -0.51
N PRO A 451 -7.08 12.94 -1.20
CA PRO A 451 -8.42 13.52 -1.22
C PRO A 451 -9.52 12.63 -1.83
N SER A 452 -9.15 11.57 -2.56
CA SER A 452 -10.10 10.67 -3.23
C SER A 452 -10.04 9.22 -2.73
N HIS A 453 -8.91 8.78 -2.17
CA HIS A 453 -8.71 7.38 -1.79
C HIS A 453 -7.99 7.24 -0.46
N VAL A 454 -8.34 6.19 0.26
CA VAL A 454 -7.56 5.66 1.40
C VAL A 454 -6.87 4.37 0.95
N THR A 455 -5.57 4.29 1.22
CA THR A 455 -4.71 3.14 0.94
C THR A 455 -4.36 2.47 2.25
N VAL A 456 -4.83 1.24 2.43
CA VAL A 456 -4.70 0.46 3.66
C VAL A 456 -3.66 -0.62 3.47
N TYR A 457 -2.63 -0.62 4.30
CA TYR A 457 -1.54 -1.59 4.28
C TYR A 457 -1.82 -2.68 5.30
N SER A 458 -1.75 -3.95 4.92
CA SER A 458 -1.90 -5.09 5.81
C SER A 458 -0.77 -6.11 5.58
N GLU A 459 -0.71 -7.17 6.38
CA GLU A 459 0.32 -8.21 6.23
C GLU A 459 0.31 -8.86 4.84
N TYR A 460 -0.87 -8.99 4.21
CA TYR A 460 -0.99 -9.67 2.91
C TYR A 460 -0.77 -8.76 1.71
N GLY A 461 -0.83 -7.44 1.88
CA GLY A 461 -0.80 -6.52 0.74
C GLY A 461 -1.45 -5.17 1.05
N VAL A 462 -1.93 -4.53 -0.01
CA VAL A 462 -2.51 -3.18 0.04
C VAL A 462 -3.90 -3.19 -0.57
N ASP A 463 -4.84 -2.53 0.10
CA ASP A 463 -6.20 -2.33 -0.39
C ASP A 463 -6.50 -0.84 -0.51
N VAL A 464 -7.15 -0.47 -1.61
CA VAL A 464 -7.50 0.91 -1.91
C VAL A 464 -9.01 1.06 -1.93
N PHE A 465 -9.49 2.07 -1.22
CA PHE A 465 -10.92 2.38 -1.11
C PHE A 465 -11.18 3.81 -1.59
N ASP A 466 -12.23 3.98 -2.40
CA ASP A 466 -12.72 5.31 -2.74
C ASP A 466 -13.44 5.92 -1.53
N VAL A 467 -13.03 7.12 -1.12
CA VAL A 467 -13.55 7.75 0.10
C VAL A 467 -14.99 8.24 -0.05
N ARG A 468 -15.49 8.40 -1.27
CA ARG A 468 -16.85 8.86 -1.52
C ARG A 468 -17.81 7.70 -1.68
N THR A 469 -17.47 6.72 -2.52
CA THR A 469 -18.37 5.60 -2.84
C THR A 469 -18.25 4.46 -1.84
N MET A 470 -17.18 4.44 -1.03
CA MET A 470 -16.83 3.35 -0.11
C MET A 470 -16.47 2.05 -0.84
N GLU A 471 -16.31 2.09 -2.16
CA GLU A 471 -15.97 0.91 -2.95
C GLU A 471 -14.52 0.50 -2.73
N TRP A 472 -14.31 -0.81 -2.66
CA TRP A 472 -12.99 -1.42 -2.69
C TRP A 472 -12.51 -1.52 -4.13
N VAL A 473 -11.73 -0.51 -4.53
CA VAL A 473 -11.39 -0.24 -5.93
C VAL A 473 -10.16 -0.97 -6.42
N GLN A 474 -9.25 -1.41 -5.53
CA GLN A 474 -8.02 -2.13 -5.90
C GLN A 474 -7.48 -2.97 -4.73
N THR A 475 -6.88 -4.12 -5.04
CA THR A 475 -6.01 -4.90 -4.15
C THR A 475 -4.68 -5.15 -4.83
N ILE A 476 -3.57 -5.01 -4.09
CA ILE A 476 -2.21 -5.24 -4.55
C ILE A 476 -1.56 -6.28 -3.64
N GLY A 477 -1.19 -7.43 -4.19
CA GLY A 477 -0.67 -8.60 -3.46
C GLY A 477 0.79 -8.50 -3.00
N LEU A 478 1.27 -7.31 -2.65
CA LEU A 478 2.63 -7.07 -2.16
C LEU A 478 2.72 -7.33 -0.65
N ARG A 479 2.89 -8.59 -0.26
CA ARG A 479 2.96 -8.99 1.16
C ARG A 479 4.07 -8.26 1.92
N ARG A 480 3.80 -7.86 3.16
CA ARG A 480 4.75 -7.14 4.05
C ARG A 480 5.33 -5.86 3.45
N ILE A 481 4.51 -5.14 2.70
CA ILE A 481 4.84 -3.80 2.24
C ILE A 481 4.44 -2.77 3.30
N ARG A 482 5.30 -1.78 3.51
CA ARG A 482 5.01 -0.63 4.39
C ARG A 482 5.33 0.68 3.69
N PRO A 483 4.59 1.77 3.98
CA PRO A 483 4.92 3.08 3.47
C PRO A 483 6.19 3.62 4.13
N LEU A 484 6.94 4.43 3.37
CA LEU A 484 8.13 5.16 3.82
C LEU A 484 7.90 6.67 3.96
N SER A 485 6.75 7.14 3.51
CA SER A 485 6.27 8.52 3.57
C SER A 485 4.78 8.55 3.98
N SER A 486 4.33 9.70 4.49
CA SER A 486 2.93 9.92 4.92
C SER A 486 1.91 9.81 3.77
N ASP A 487 2.33 10.13 2.54
CA ASP A 487 1.52 9.99 1.33
C ASP A 487 1.54 8.57 0.72
N GLY A 488 2.44 7.68 1.18
CA GLY A 488 2.61 6.33 0.66
C GLY A 488 3.18 6.25 -0.76
N ALA A 489 3.79 7.33 -1.27
CA ALA A 489 4.39 7.32 -2.62
C ALA A 489 5.55 6.34 -2.74
N LEU A 490 6.43 6.30 -1.74
CA LEU A 490 7.52 5.32 -1.63
C LEU A 490 7.22 4.32 -0.52
N ASN A 491 7.54 3.06 -0.78
CA ASN A 491 7.22 1.93 0.07
C ASN A 491 8.40 0.97 0.13
N LEU A 492 8.56 0.27 1.25
CA LEU A 492 9.53 -0.80 1.39
C LEU A 492 8.81 -2.14 1.37
N LEU A 493 9.18 -3.00 0.42
CA LEU A 493 8.74 -4.38 0.37
C LEU A 493 9.75 -5.27 1.10
N SER A 494 9.32 -5.89 2.19
CA SER A 494 10.14 -6.82 2.97
C SER A 494 10.17 -8.22 2.35
N CYS A 495 10.81 -8.33 1.19
CA CYS A 495 11.22 -9.60 0.57
C CYS A 495 12.75 -9.78 0.67
N GLU A 496 13.28 -10.87 0.11
CA GLU A 496 14.72 -11.13 0.06
C GLU A 496 15.19 -11.19 -1.41
N PRO A 497 15.97 -10.20 -1.90
CA PRO A 497 16.37 -8.96 -1.21
C PRO A 497 15.20 -7.95 -1.07
N PRO A 498 15.24 -7.01 -0.09
CA PRO A 498 14.24 -5.95 0.05
C PRO A 498 14.18 -5.06 -1.19
N ARG A 499 12.99 -4.53 -1.51
CA ARG A 499 12.78 -3.69 -2.70
C ARG A 499 12.14 -2.36 -2.33
N LEU A 500 12.64 -1.29 -2.95
CA LEU A 500 12.04 0.03 -2.87
C LEU A 500 10.96 0.16 -3.94
N ILE A 501 9.70 0.30 -3.53
CA ILE A 501 8.53 0.32 -4.41
C ILE A 501 7.97 1.73 -4.48
N TYR A 502 7.87 2.27 -5.69
CA TYR A 502 7.16 3.51 -5.99
C TYR A 502 5.74 3.18 -6.43
N PHE A 503 4.76 3.77 -5.74
CA PHE A 503 3.37 3.75 -6.17
C PHE A 503 3.12 4.92 -7.10
N LYS A 504 3.21 4.65 -8.41
CA LYS A 504 2.84 5.63 -9.41
C LYS A 504 1.32 5.82 -9.38
N SER A 505 0.89 6.94 -8.82
CA SER A 505 -0.51 7.34 -8.81
C SER A 505 -0.80 8.32 -9.92
N LYS A 506 -1.97 8.19 -10.56
CA LYS A 506 -2.48 9.20 -11.52
C LYS A 506 -2.79 10.55 -10.86
N PHE A 507 -2.91 10.57 -9.53
CA PHE A 507 -3.28 11.75 -8.75
C PHE A 507 -2.09 12.43 -8.06
N ALA A 508 -0.88 11.86 -8.16
CA ALA A 508 0.34 12.46 -7.63
C ALA A 508 0.83 13.60 -8.54
N GLY A 509 1.43 14.65 -7.95
CA GLY A 509 1.91 15.81 -8.69
C GLY A 509 3.12 15.51 -9.57
N THR A 510 4.29 15.31 -8.95
CA THR A 510 5.54 15.00 -9.68
C THR A 510 5.75 13.50 -9.74
N ALA A 511 5.69 12.91 -10.93
CA ALA A 511 5.99 11.51 -11.11
C ALA A 511 7.51 11.26 -11.13
N LEU A 512 7.97 10.24 -10.40
CA LEU A 512 9.34 9.76 -10.47
C LEU A 512 9.59 9.02 -11.79
N ASN A 513 10.68 9.35 -12.47
CA ASN A 513 11.19 8.65 -13.64
C ASN A 513 11.88 7.36 -13.19
N VAL A 514 11.09 6.29 -13.10
CA VAL A 514 11.60 4.99 -12.68
C VAL A 514 12.48 4.39 -13.78
N PRO A 515 13.75 4.05 -13.50
CA PRO A 515 14.64 3.40 -14.45
C PRO A 515 14.26 1.93 -14.69
N ASP A 516 14.74 1.34 -15.78
CA ASP A 516 14.64 -0.11 -15.98
C ASP A 516 15.51 -0.86 -14.95
N THR A 517 14.86 -1.61 -14.06
CA THR A 517 15.54 -2.39 -13.02
C THR A 517 15.76 -3.84 -13.46
N SER A 518 16.83 -4.45 -12.96
CA SER A 518 17.15 -5.86 -13.21
C SER A 518 17.69 -6.51 -11.95
N ASP A 519 17.20 -7.71 -11.63
CA ASP A 519 17.68 -8.49 -10.49
C ASP A 519 19.14 -8.97 -10.68
N ASN A 520 19.66 -8.93 -11.91
CA ASN A 520 21.00 -9.37 -12.28
C ASN A 520 21.85 -8.22 -12.86
N SER A 521 21.65 -6.98 -12.38
CA SER A 521 22.35 -5.82 -12.94
C SER A 521 23.87 -5.87 -12.75
N LYS A 522 24.35 -6.64 -11.76
CA LYS A 522 25.77 -6.70 -11.34
C LYS A 522 26.35 -5.31 -11.01
N LYS A 523 25.50 -4.32 -10.73
CA LYS A 523 25.95 -2.99 -10.35
C LYS A 523 26.54 -3.03 -8.95
N GLN A 524 27.59 -2.23 -8.74
CA GLN A 524 28.22 -2.05 -7.44
C GLN A 524 28.29 -0.57 -7.09
N MET A 525 28.19 -0.27 -5.79
CA MET A 525 28.32 1.09 -5.29
C MET A 525 29.80 1.47 -5.18
N LEU A 526 30.26 2.29 -6.12
CA LEU A 526 31.64 2.72 -6.24
C LEU A 526 31.82 4.13 -5.70
N ARG A 527 32.87 4.34 -4.90
CA ARG A 527 33.20 5.66 -4.37
C ARG A 527 33.81 6.53 -5.47
N THR A 528 33.42 7.80 -5.53
CA THR A 528 34.07 8.78 -6.41
C THR A 528 35.28 9.43 -5.71
N ARG A 529 35.92 10.41 -6.38
CA ARG A 529 36.91 11.28 -5.72
C ARG A 529 36.33 12.02 -4.50
N SER A 530 35.02 12.29 -4.50
CA SER A 530 34.34 12.86 -3.34
C SER A 530 33.97 11.78 -2.33
N LYS A 531 34.24 12.06 -1.05
CA LYS A 531 33.88 11.15 0.07
C LYS A 531 32.37 10.97 0.23
N ARG A 532 31.56 11.90 -0.29
CA ARG A 532 30.10 11.93 -0.16
C ARG A 532 29.36 11.49 -1.42
N ARG A 533 30.05 11.30 -2.54
CA ARG A 533 29.41 10.90 -3.81
C ARG A 533 29.86 9.50 -4.22
N PHE A 534 28.87 8.71 -4.61
CA PHE A 534 29.04 7.35 -5.08
C PHE A 534 28.32 7.21 -6.42
N VAL A 535 28.78 6.26 -7.23
CA VAL A 535 28.15 5.88 -8.49
C VAL A 535 27.79 4.41 -8.42
N PHE A 536 26.58 4.06 -8.84
CA PHE A 536 26.09 2.70 -8.82
C PHE A 536 26.11 2.10 -10.23
N LYS A 537 27.20 1.42 -10.58
CA LYS A 537 27.41 0.92 -11.95
C LYS A 537 28.12 -0.42 -11.96
N VAL A 538 28.05 -1.11 -13.09
CA VAL A 538 28.83 -2.33 -13.32
C VAL A 538 30.33 -1.96 -13.29
N PRO A 539 31.15 -2.61 -12.45
CA PRO A 539 32.60 -2.41 -12.42
C PRO A 539 33.23 -2.60 -13.80
N GLU A 540 34.35 -1.92 -14.06
CA GLU A 540 35.01 -1.99 -15.36
C GLU A 540 35.51 -3.39 -15.69
N GLU A 541 36.02 -4.12 -14.69
CA GLU A 541 36.47 -5.50 -14.82
C GLU A 541 35.34 -6.43 -15.26
N GLU A 542 34.18 -6.34 -14.59
CA GLU A 542 33.00 -7.12 -14.96
C GLU A 542 32.48 -6.72 -16.35
N ARG A 543 32.52 -5.44 -16.70
CA ARG A 543 32.12 -4.98 -18.03
C ARG A 543 33.04 -5.56 -19.12
N LEU A 544 34.35 -5.60 -18.87
CA LEU A 544 35.32 -6.22 -19.78
C LEU A 544 35.11 -7.73 -19.87
N GLN A 545 34.79 -8.40 -18.75
CA GLN A 545 34.47 -9.81 -18.73
C GLN A 545 33.19 -10.12 -19.51
N GLN A 546 32.10 -9.37 -19.29
CA GLN A 546 30.86 -9.50 -20.05
C GLN A 546 31.12 -9.32 -21.55
N ARG A 547 31.94 -8.33 -21.93
CA ARG A 547 32.32 -8.14 -23.33
C ARG A 547 33.09 -9.35 -23.88
N ARG A 548 34.01 -9.95 -23.11
CA ARG A 548 34.73 -11.17 -23.50
C ARG A 548 33.79 -12.37 -23.64
N GLU A 549 32.82 -12.53 -22.75
CA GLU A 549 31.80 -13.58 -22.80
C GLU A 549 30.87 -13.40 -24.02
N MET A 550 30.38 -12.19 -24.26
CA MET A 550 29.59 -11.86 -25.44
C MET A 550 30.35 -12.07 -26.76
N LEU A 551 31.67 -11.83 -26.79
CA LEU A 551 32.51 -12.08 -27.97
C LEU A 551 32.75 -13.58 -28.24
N ARG A 552 32.52 -14.45 -27.25
CA ARG A 552 32.61 -15.92 -27.40
C ARG A 552 31.34 -16.52 -27.97
N ASP A 553 30.18 -15.89 -27.75
CA ASP A 553 28.90 -16.31 -28.28
C ASP A 553 28.68 -15.76 -29.70
N PRO A 554 28.59 -16.61 -30.74
CA PRO A 554 28.37 -16.18 -32.12
C PRO A 554 27.09 -15.36 -32.35
N GLU A 555 26.00 -15.64 -31.61
CA GLU A 555 24.71 -14.95 -31.76
C GLU A 555 24.70 -13.57 -31.09
N LEU A 556 25.38 -13.42 -29.94
CA LEU A 556 25.53 -12.12 -29.29
C LEU A 556 26.59 -11.25 -29.98
N ARG A 557 27.62 -11.89 -30.54
CA ARG A 557 28.65 -11.23 -31.34
C ARG A 557 28.09 -10.62 -32.62
N SER A 558 27.17 -11.29 -33.31
CA SER A 558 26.52 -10.75 -34.51
C SER A 558 25.64 -9.54 -34.22
N LYS A 559 24.99 -9.47 -33.03
CA LYS A 559 24.23 -8.30 -32.56
C LYS A 559 25.08 -7.10 -32.19
N MET A 560 26.37 -7.28 -31.87
CA MET A 560 27.32 -6.18 -31.60
C MET A 560 27.88 -5.54 -32.87
N ILE A 561 27.81 -6.24 -34.01
CA ILE A 561 28.16 -5.68 -35.31
C ILE A 561 26.90 -4.98 -35.81
N SER A 562 26.62 -3.78 -35.29
CA SER A 562 25.67 -2.89 -35.94
C SER A 562 26.07 -2.77 -37.41
N ASN A 563 25.14 -3.01 -38.35
CA ASN A 563 25.35 -2.66 -39.76
C ASN A 563 25.93 -1.24 -39.84
N PRO A 564 26.95 -0.99 -40.69
CA PRO A 564 27.61 0.30 -40.74
C PRO A 564 26.57 1.41 -41.02
N THR A 565 26.53 2.42 -40.15
CA THR A 565 25.59 3.55 -40.26
C THR A 565 25.99 4.61 -41.29
N ASN A 566 27.07 4.40 -42.05
CA ASN A 566 27.31 5.14 -43.29
C ASN A 566 28.12 4.28 -44.29
N PHE A 567 27.74 4.34 -45.56
CA PHE A 567 28.52 3.87 -46.71
C PHE A 567 29.17 5.05 -47.45
N ASN A 568 29.62 6.08 -46.74
CA ASN A 568 30.21 7.28 -47.34
C ASN A 568 31.75 7.25 -47.40
N HIS A 569 32.34 6.09 -47.68
CA HIS A 569 33.76 6.01 -48.11
C HIS A 569 34.03 4.90 -49.12
N VAL A 570 33.07 4.60 -50.01
CA VAL A 570 33.36 3.88 -51.26
C VAL A 570 32.79 4.65 -52.44
N ALA A 571 33.48 5.73 -52.80
CA ALA A 571 33.33 6.37 -54.11
C ALA A 571 34.69 6.91 -54.51
N HIS A 572 35.48 6.07 -55.20
CA HIS A 572 36.35 6.43 -56.32
C HIS A 572 37.24 5.24 -56.66
N MET A 573 36.70 4.30 -57.44
CA MET A 573 37.39 3.77 -58.62
C MET A 573 36.32 3.58 -59.68
N GLY A 574 36.19 4.58 -60.56
CA GLY A 574 35.37 4.48 -61.76
C GLY A 574 35.97 3.46 -62.74
N PRO A 575 35.16 2.89 -63.63
CA PRO A 575 35.67 2.10 -64.74
C PRO A 575 36.45 3.02 -65.68
N GLY A 576 37.65 2.58 -66.06
CA GLY A 576 38.58 3.38 -66.85
C GLY A 576 38.11 3.65 -68.27
N ASP A 577 38.71 4.68 -68.87
CA ASP A 577 38.92 4.75 -70.31
C ASP A 577 40.28 5.41 -70.58
N GLY A 578 41.13 4.65 -71.27
CA GLY A 578 42.53 4.98 -71.54
C GLY A 578 43.27 3.86 -72.27
N MET A 579 42.82 3.57 -73.49
CA MET A 579 43.60 3.19 -74.69
C MET A 579 44.83 2.26 -74.53
N GLN A 580 44.69 1.00 -74.94
CA GLN A 580 45.39 0.41 -76.10
C GLN A 580 44.75 -0.92 -76.53
#